data_AF-A0A7C2NSN3-F1
#
_entry.id   AF-A0A7C2NSN3-F1
#
_cell.length_a   1.000
_cell.length_b   1.000
_cell.length_c   1.000
_cell.angle_alpha   90.00
_cell.angle_beta   90.00
_cell.angle_gamma   90.00
#
_symmetry.space_group_name_H-M   'P 1'
#
loop_
_entity.id
_entity.type
_entity.pdbx_description
1 polymer ?
#
loop_
_entity_poly.entity_id
_entity_poly.type
_entity_poly.pdbx_seq_one_letter_code
_entity_poly.pdbx_strand_id
1 'polypeptide(L)'
;MQVAAGVDTMSAMPRLTEAELAALRMKYRAAHAAHQSCLRALSEAALSGSIVSRALREQEARALRELANIRAELLAGLAEAEPGAPIGASPPGTADSAPAGTGDSAPG
;
A
#
# COMPACT_ATOMS: atom_id res chain seq x y z
N MET A 1 30.52 16.04 -42.67
CA MET A 1 29.92 16.47 -41.39
C MET A 1 28.44 16.14 -41.44
N GLN A 2 28.00 15.13 -40.70
CA GLN A 2 26.57 14.88 -40.50
C GLN A 2 26.40 14.62 -39.00
N VAL A 3 25.59 15.47 -38.38
CA VAL A 3 25.40 15.60 -36.94
C VAL A 3 24.04 14.99 -36.59
N ALA A 4 23.98 14.40 -35.40
CA ALA A 4 22.79 14.09 -34.61
C ALA A 4 21.92 12.91 -35.07
N ALA A 5 22.17 11.75 -34.45
CA ALA A 5 21.10 10.97 -33.85
C ALA A 5 21.35 10.96 -32.34
N GLY A 6 20.96 12.06 -31.70
CA GLY A 6 20.90 12.16 -30.25
C GLY A 6 19.54 11.68 -29.76
N VAL A 7 19.59 10.88 -28.70
CA VAL A 7 18.59 10.76 -27.62
C VAL A 7 17.23 10.21 -28.02
N ASP A 8 17.08 8.89 -27.84
CA ASP A 8 15.86 8.31 -27.28
C ASP A 8 16.24 7.19 -26.29
N THR A 9 17.07 7.55 -25.31
CA THR A 9 17.17 6.82 -24.05
C THR A 9 15.96 7.17 -23.17
N MET A 10 14.77 6.77 -23.61
CA MET A 10 13.72 6.43 -22.65
C MET A 10 13.82 4.93 -22.47
N SER A 11 14.64 4.52 -21.49
CA SER A 11 14.63 3.16 -20.97
C SER A 11 13.18 2.78 -20.70
N ALA A 12 12.58 2.00 -21.59
CA ALA A 12 11.31 1.35 -21.36
C ALA A 12 11.49 0.53 -20.09
N MET A 13 10.97 1.03 -18.97
CA MET A 13 10.89 0.20 -17.77
C MET A 13 10.06 -1.03 -18.16
N PRO A 14 10.54 -2.25 -17.88
CA PRO A 14 9.86 -3.45 -18.32
C PRO A 14 8.46 -3.46 -17.73
N ARG A 15 7.45 -3.37 -18.59
CA ARG A 15 6.05 -3.52 -18.20
C ARG A 15 5.87 -4.93 -17.66
N LEU A 16 5.43 -5.04 -16.41
CA LEU A 16 5.13 -6.31 -15.79
C LEU A 16 4.03 -7.02 -16.60
N THR A 17 4.29 -8.26 -16.97
CA THR A 17 3.32 -9.14 -17.62
C THR A 17 2.22 -9.55 -16.64
N GLU A 18 1.04 -9.97 -17.13
CA GLU A 18 -0.03 -10.48 -16.26
C GLU A 18 0.43 -11.67 -15.41
N ALA A 19 1.33 -12.51 -15.94
CA ALA A 19 1.92 -13.63 -15.20
C ALA A 19 2.78 -13.16 -14.02
N GLU A 20 3.59 -12.12 -14.20
CA GLU A 20 4.39 -11.52 -13.14
C GLU A 20 3.52 -10.81 -12.11
N LEU A 21 2.46 -10.11 -12.55
CA LEU A 21 1.49 -9.48 -11.66
C LEU A 21 0.73 -10.52 -10.82
N ALA A 22 0.32 -11.65 -11.42
CA ALA A 22 -0.26 -12.78 -10.70
C ALA A 22 0.72 -13.38 -9.68
N ALA A 23 1.98 -13.55 -10.05
CA ALA A 23 3.03 -14.02 -9.13
C ALA A 23 3.25 -13.04 -7.96
N LEU A 24 3.26 -11.73 -8.22
CA LEU A 24 3.37 -10.69 -7.19
C LEU A 24 2.17 -10.70 -6.24
N ARG A 25 0.94 -10.86 -6.76
CA ARG A 25 -0.27 -11.00 -5.93
C ARG A 25 -0.18 -12.22 -5.02
N MET A 26 0.34 -13.34 -5.52
CA MET A 26 0.56 -14.55 -4.72
C MET A 26 1.61 -14.32 -3.62
N LYS A 27 2.76 -13.71 -3.97
CA LYS A 27 3.80 -13.34 -2.99
C LYS A 27 3.26 -12.39 -1.92
N TYR A 28 2.46 -11.40 -2.29
CA TYR A 28 1.83 -10.47 -1.37
C TYR A 28 0.92 -11.19 -0.37
N ARG A 29 0.07 -12.11 -0.84
CA ARG A 29 -0.80 -12.92 0.04
C ARG A 29 0.01 -13.76 1.02
N ALA A 30 1.11 -14.38 0.55
CA ALA A 30 1.99 -15.17 1.40
C ALA A 30 2.68 -14.30 2.48
N ALA A 31 3.27 -13.16 2.09
CA ALA A 31 3.90 -12.22 3.01
C ALA A 31 2.89 -11.65 4.03
N HIS A 32 1.67 -11.34 3.58
CA HIS A 32 0.59 -10.89 4.45
C HIS A 32 0.20 -11.96 5.47
N ALA A 33 0.05 -13.22 5.05
CA ALA A 33 -0.24 -14.33 5.95
C ALA A 33 0.88 -14.54 7.00
N ALA A 34 2.13 -14.42 6.59
CA ALA A 34 3.28 -14.50 7.51
C ALA A 34 3.26 -13.36 8.54
N HIS A 35 2.98 -12.13 8.11
CA HIS A 35 2.84 -10.99 9.00
C HIS A 35 1.67 -11.17 9.98
N GLN A 36 0.50 -11.60 9.51
CA GLN A 36 -0.66 -11.90 10.37
C GLN A 36 -0.35 -12.99 11.41
N SER A 37 0.45 -13.99 11.05
CA SER A 37 0.92 -15.01 12.00
C SER A 37 1.79 -14.39 13.10
N CYS A 38 2.71 -13.49 12.75
CA CYS A 38 3.54 -12.78 13.72
C CYS A 38 2.68 -11.92 14.67
N LEU A 39 1.70 -11.18 14.13
CA LEU A 39 0.79 -10.37 14.94
C LEU A 39 -0.03 -11.20 15.93
N ARG A 40 -0.48 -12.40 15.54
CA ARG A 40 -1.17 -13.31 16.46
C ARG A 40 -0.26 -13.75 17.60
N ALA A 41 0.95 -14.20 17.30
CA ALA A 41 1.92 -14.60 18.32
C ALA A 41 2.31 -13.43 19.26
N LEU A 42 2.44 -12.22 18.73
CA LEU A 42 2.69 -11.01 19.53
C LEU A 42 1.49 -10.68 20.43
N SER A 43 0.28 -10.81 19.91
CA SER A 43 -0.95 -10.57 20.68
C SER A 43 -1.12 -11.60 21.79
N GLU A 44 -0.85 -12.88 21.53
CA GLU A 44 -0.85 -13.93 22.55
C GLU A 44 0.20 -13.70 23.64
N ALA A 45 1.40 -13.26 23.27
CA ALA A 45 2.44 -12.89 24.22
C ALA A 45 2.01 -11.69 25.09
N ALA A 46 1.39 -10.67 24.48
CA ALA A 46 0.88 -9.51 25.21
C ALA A 46 -0.24 -9.88 26.19
N LEU A 47 -1.19 -10.72 25.76
CA LEU A 47 -2.33 -11.15 26.60
C LEU A 47 -1.90 -12.07 27.75
N SER A 48 -0.88 -12.90 27.54
CA SER A 48 -0.34 -13.78 28.58
C SER A 48 0.61 -13.07 29.55
N GLY A 49 0.93 -11.78 29.31
CA GLY A 49 1.97 -11.07 30.05
C GLY A 49 3.38 -11.60 29.80
N SER A 50 3.57 -12.40 28.75
CA SER A 50 4.85 -12.99 28.39
C SER A 50 5.76 -11.96 27.72
N ILE A 51 7.05 -12.04 28.00
CA ILE A 51 8.06 -11.23 27.32
C ILE A 51 8.18 -11.73 25.88
N VAL A 52 7.89 -10.85 24.91
CA VAL A 52 8.11 -11.11 23.49
C VAL A 52 9.58 -11.42 23.23
N SER A 53 9.86 -12.53 22.55
CA SER A 53 11.23 -12.91 22.21
C SER A 53 11.82 -11.95 21.15
N ARG A 54 13.15 -11.76 21.20
CA ARG A 54 13.87 -10.97 20.18
C ARG A 54 13.67 -11.56 18.78
N ALA A 55 13.69 -12.89 18.67
CA ALA A 55 13.49 -13.59 17.41
C ALA A 55 12.11 -13.28 16.79
N LEU A 56 11.05 -13.23 17.60
CA LEU A 56 9.71 -12.91 17.11
C LEU A 56 9.60 -11.46 16.62
N ARG A 57 10.19 -10.50 17.32
CA ARG A 57 10.27 -9.09 16.85
C ARG A 57 11.06 -8.95 15.55
N GLU A 58 12.18 -9.65 15.42
CA GLU A 58 12.97 -9.64 14.20
C GLU A 58 12.21 -10.28 13.02
N GLN A 59 11.45 -11.34 13.29
CA GLN A 59 10.61 -12.00 12.29
C GLN A 59 9.48 -11.09 11.82
N GLU A 60 8.80 -10.39 12.74
CA GLU A 60 7.79 -9.38 12.41
C GLU A 60 8.39 -8.27 11.54
N ALA A 61 9.53 -7.71 11.94
CA ALA A 61 10.19 -6.64 11.18
C ALA A 61 10.61 -7.10 9.77
N ARG A 62 11.02 -8.37 9.61
CA ARG A 62 11.31 -8.95 8.29
C ARG A 62 10.03 -9.08 7.46
N ALA A 63 8.97 -9.64 8.03
CA ALA A 63 7.69 -9.81 7.35
C ALA A 63 7.09 -8.47 6.91
N LEU A 64 7.18 -7.43 7.75
CA LEU A 64 6.74 -6.07 7.42
C LEU A 64 7.53 -5.48 6.25
N ARG A 65 8.86 -5.59 6.25
CA ARG A 65 9.70 -5.11 5.14
C ARG A 65 9.38 -5.82 3.83
N GLU A 66 9.23 -7.14 3.88
CA GLU A 66 8.89 -7.94 2.71
C GLU A 66 7.51 -7.58 2.15
N LEU A 67 6.51 -7.42 3.03
CA LEU A 67 5.17 -6.98 2.65
C LEU A 67 5.18 -5.59 2.02
N ALA A 68 5.95 -4.65 2.59
CA ALA A 68 6.09 -3.30 2.07
C ALA A 68 6.74 -3.27 0.68
N ASN A 69 7.81 -4.05 0.48
CA ASN A 69 8.50 -4.15 -0.80
C ASN A 69 7.59 -4.73 -1.89
N ILE A 70 6.92 -5.86 -1.61
CA ILE A 70 6.01 -6.49 -2.58
C ILE A 70 4.84 -5.58 -2.89
N ARG A 71 4.32 -4.83 -1.90
CA ARG A 71 3.27 -3.84 -2.13
C ARG A 71 3.75 -2.72 -3.06
N ALA A 72 4.97 -2.22 -2.87
CA ALA A 72 5.54 -1.20 -3.76
C ALA A 72 5.68 -1.73 -5.19
N GLU A 73 6.18 -2.96 -5.36
CA GLU A 73 6.28 -3.62 -6.67
C GLU A 73 4.92 -3.81 -7.34
N LEU A 74 3.89 -4.22 -6.57
CA LEU A 74 2.51 -4.34 -7.07
C LEU A 74 1.93 -2.99 -7.51
N LEU A 75 2.11 -1.93 -6.71
CA LEU A 75 1.59 -0.60 -7.04
C LEU A 75 2.30 -0.02 -8.27
N ALA A 76 3.62 -0.21 -8.38
CA ALA A 76 4.36 0.17 -9.58
C ALA A 76 3.85 -0.59 -10.81
N GLY A 77 3.68 -1.91 -10.72
CA GLY A 77 3.14 -2.71 -11.82
C GLY A 77 1.72 -2.36 -12.25
N LEU A 78 0.86 -1.95 -11.32
CA LEU A 78 -0.49 -1.48 -11.63
C LEU A 78 -0.49 -0.09 -12.27
N ALA A 79 0.39 0.83 -11.81
CA ALA A 79 0.52 2.16 -12.41
C ALA A 79 1.01 2.09 -13.87
N GLU A 80 1.91 1.16 -14.18
CA GLU A 80 2.40 0.94 -15.55
C GLU A 80 1.36 0.28 -16.48
N ALA A 81 0.32 -0.34 -15.92
CA ALA A 81 -0.77 -0.96 -16.67
C ALA A 81 -1.88 0.03 -17.09
N GLU A 82 -1.92 1.23 -16.50
CA GLU A 82 -2.90 2.29 -16.74
C GLU A 82 -2.20 3.53 -17.35
N PRO A 83 -2.06 3.63 -18.68
CA PRO A 83 -1.64 4.88 -19.29
C PRO A 83 -2.84 5.85 -19.30
N GLY A 84 -3.16 6.51 -18.16
CA GLY A 84 -4.19 7.56 -18.20
C GLY A 84 -4.79 8.12 -16.92
N ALA A 85 -4.66 7.51 -15.75
CA ALA A 85 -5.27 8.08 -14.54
C ALA A 85 -4.34 9.12 -13.86
N PRO A 86 -4.68 10.42 -13.81
CA PRO A 86 -3.85 11.40 -13.12
C PRO A 86 -3.84 11.09 -11.61
N ILE A 87 -2.64 10.83 -11.10
CA ILE A 87 -2.33 10.79 -9.67
C ILE A 87 -2.45 12.24 -9.16
N GLY A 88 -3.67 12.65 -8.82
CA GLY A 88 -3.98 14.04 -8.50
C GLY A 88 -5.41 14.27 -8.05
N ALA A 89 -5.97 13.38 -7.24
CA ALA A 89 -7.14 13.71 -6.43
C ALA A 89 -6.65 13.93 -5.00
N SER A 90 -6.18 15.14 -4.72
CA SER A 90 -6.20 15.70 -3.37
C SER A 90 -7.58 15.42 -2.76
N PRO A 91 -7.68 14.94 -1.50
CA PRO A 91 -8.97 14.95 -0.83
C PRO A 91 -9.44 16.40 -0.74
N PRO A 92 -10.69 16.75 -1.11
CA PRO A 92 -11.22 18.05 -0.75
C PRO A 92 -11.35 18.08 0.77
N GLY A 93 -10.38 18.71 1.43
CA GLY A 93 -10.54 19.20 2.78
C GLY A 93 -11.58 20.32 2.81
N THR A 94 -12.23 20.42 3.97
CA THR A 94 -12.99 21.57 4.52
C THR A 94 -14.32 21.95 3.87
N ALA A 95 -15.39 21.37 4.41
CA ALA A 95 -16.42 22.17 5.09
C ALA A 95 -16.48 21.59 6.52
N ASP A 96 -15.85 22.16 7.54
CA ASP A 96 -16.20 23.44 8.18
C ASP A 96 -17.70 23.71 8.19
N SER A 97 -18.38 23.12 9.18
CA SER A 97 -19.31 23.82 10.09
C SER A 97 -20.12 22.78 10.87
N ALA A 98 -19.75 22.57 12.14
CA ALA A 98 -20.67 22.10 13.17
C ALA A 98 -21.34 23.33 13.83
N PRO A 99 -22.22 23.16 14.83
CA PRO A 99 -23.66 22.92 14.73
C PRO A 99 -24.50 24.11 15.26
N ALA A 100 -25.75 24.23 14.81
CA ALA A 100 -26.81 24.97 15.51
C ALA A 100 -28.15 24.36 15.04
N GLY A 101 -29.05 23.86 15.88
CA GLY A 101 -29.43 24.35 17.19
C GLY A 101 -30.62 25.30 17.04
N THR A 102 -31.80 24.80 17.38
CA THR A 102 -33.00 25.51 17.89
C THR A 102 -34.02 26.12 16.92
N GLY A 103 -35.30 25.80 17.20
CA GLY A 103 -36.52 26.53 16.82
C GLY A 103 -37.14 26.09 15.48
N ASP A 104 -38.45 26.05 15.27
CA ASP A 104 -39.60 26.53 16.04
C ASP A 104 -40.88 26.01 15.35
N SER A 105 -41.87 25.70 16.18
CA SER A 105 -43.33 25.62 16.00
C SER A 105 -44.04 25.79 14.61
N ALA A 106 -44.93 24.82 14.31
CA ALA A 106 -46.35 24.93 13.87
C ALA A 106 -46.73 25.62 12.52
N PRO A 107 -48.02 25.61 12.07
CA PRO A 107 -49.09 24.59 12.08
C PRO A 107 -49.68 24.32 10.67
N GLY A 108 -50.59 23.35 10.56
CA GLY A 108 -51.47 23.13 9.41
C GLY A 108 -52.39 21.94 9.58
#